data_AF-A0A293N8D4-F1
#
_entry.id   AF-A0A293N8D4-F1
#
_cell.length_a   1.000
_cell.length_b   1.000
_cell.length_c   1.000
_cell.angle_alpha   90.00
_cell.angle_beta   90.00
_cell.angle_gamma   90.00
#
_symmetry.space_group_name_H-M   'P 1'
#
loop_
_entity.id
_entity.type
_entity.pdbx_description
1 polymer ?
#
loop_
_entity_poly.entity_id
_entity_poly.type
_entity_poly.pdbx_seq_one_letter_code
_entity_poly.pdbx_strand_id
1 'polypeptide(L)'
;MITKHVNIKVCPNNSETECVFVPGLTYEAGVCTEDNVAIGWDDGKFYLGVDTAVRLVANMLGAPWDSTTEGCKWEDGFVMGDYQSLHPKSYTFPDCSKEGIKNTLYDRLYEDYEMRKSNPLSSDESDERGCFGRPYQYAMDLLEYNKLPGDTIDQNEFCRAVMHMEDKQKIHVCEDWFQNTKEWPKNDCVTRCCYGWAWTLYQQIAYKSLDGFKCYMSKKVCYAGRCVDQGTNIDFFG
;
A
#
# COMPACT_ATOMS: atom_id res chain seq x y z
N MET A 1 -2.11 -6.88 -17.10
CA MET A 1 -1.34 -6.17 -18.13
C MET A 1 -0.31 -5.33 -17.40
N ILE A 2 0.94 -5.80 -17.33
CA ILE A 2 2.03 -5.13 -16.60
C ILE A 2 2.36 -3.85 -17.37
N THR A 3 2.19 -2.71 -16.71
CA THR A 3 2.57 -1.39 -17.21
C THR A 3 4.08 -1.34 -17.32
N LYS A 4 4.56 -1.43 -18.57
CA LYS A 4 5.94 -1.70 -18.96
C LYS A 4 6.96 -0.58 -18.66
N HIS A 5 6.56 0.49 -17.96
CA HIS A 5 7.34 1.71 -17.86
C HIS A 5 7.70 2.17 -16.44
N VAL A 6 7.26 1.46 -15.39
CA VAL A 6 7.18 2.09 -14.07
C VAL A 6 7.61 1.17 -12.94
N ASN A 7 8.82 0.63 -13.03
CA ASN A 7 9.35 -0.35 -12.09
C ASN A 7 10.89 -0.25 -12.04
N ILE A 8 11.48 -0.61 -10.90
CA ILE A 8 12.93 -0.74 -10.74
C ILE A 8 13.39 -1.92 -11.59
N LYS A 9 14.37 -1.67 -12.47
CA LYS A 9 15.00 -2.72 -13.29
C LYS A 9 16.05 -3.44 -12.47
N VAL A 10 15.81 -4.71 -12.17
CA VAL A 10 16.72 -5.58 -11.43
C VAL A 10 17.26 -6.62 -12.39
N CYS A 11 18.59 -6.66 -12.54
CA CYS A 11 19.27 -7.62 -13.42
C CYS A 11 20.06 -8.60 -12.56
N PRO A 12 19.56 -9.82 -12.31
CA PRO A 12 20.34 -10.85 -11.64
C PRO A 12 21.66 -11.09 -12.40
N ASN A 13 22.77 -11.18 -11.66
CA ASN A 13 24.10 -11.56 -12.20
C ASN A 13 24.69 -10.64 -13.29
N ASN A 14 24.33 -9.35 -13.34
CA ASN A 14 24.80 -8.40 -14.36
C ASN A 14 24.48 -8.82 -15.81
N SER A 15 23.53 -9.73 -16.00
CA SER A 15 23.04 -10.12 -17.32
C SER A 15 22.00 -9.11 -17.79
N GLU A 16 22.33 -8.29 -18.80
CA GLU A 16 21.40 -7.30 -19.35
C GLU A 16 20.15 -7.92 -20.00
N THR A 17 20.17 -9.23 -20.26
CA THR A 17 19.11 -9.95 -20.98
C THR A 17 18.03 -10.57 -20.08
N GLU A 18 18.23 -10.62 -18.76
CA GLU A 18 17.32 -11.28 -17.80
C GLU A 18 16.79 -10.35 -16.71
N CYS A 19 16.69 -9.06 -17.01
CA CYS A 19 16.23 -8.10 -16.02
C CYS A 19 14.72 -8.18 -15.79
N VAL A 20 14.32 -8.18 -14.52
CA VAL A 20 12.93 -8.11 -14.08
C VAL A 20 12.61 -6.71 -13.57
N PHE A 21 11.33 -6.35 -13.68
CA PHE A 21 10.81 -5.07 -13.24
C PHE A 21 10.04 -5.28 -11.94
N VAL A 22 10.48 -4.64 -10.86
CA VAL A 22 9.86 -4.74 -9.54
C VAL A 22 9.37 -3.38 -9.04
N PRO A 23 8.27 -3.31 -8.28
CA PRO A 23 7.75 -2.04 -7.76
C PRO A 23 8.64 -1.45 -6.65
N GLY A 24 9.48 -2.25 -6.02
CA GLY A 24 10.35 -1.83 -4.93
C GLY A 24 11.36 -2.90 -4.52
N LEU A 25 12.31 -2.49 -3.69
CA LEU A 25 13.39 -3.31 -3.14
C LEU A 25 13.62 -2.98 -1.66
N THR A 26 13.89 -4.01 -0.86
CA THR A 26 14.25 -3.90 0.54
C THR A 26 14.96 -5.18 0.97
N TYR A 27 15.66 -5.12 2.09
CA TYR A 27 16.18 -6.31 2.76
C TYR A 27 15.16 -6.80 3.79
N GLU A 28 14.89 -8.10 3.78
CA GLU A 28 14.01 -8.72 4.77
C GLU A 28 14.65 -8.63 6.16
N ALA A 29 13.87 -8.27 7.18
CA ALA A 29 14.32 -8.12 8.57
C ALA A 29 15.54 -7.17 8.74
N GLY A 30 15.70 -6.22 7.81
CA GLY A 30 16.78 -5.23 7.79
C GLY A 30 16.60 -4.09 8.81
N VAL A 31 15.45 -4.02 9.50
CA VAL A 31 15.27 -3.03 10.56
C VAL A 31 16.38 -3.17 11.62
N CYS A 32 16.96 -2.03 12.01
CA CYS A 32 18.07 -1.97 12.97
C CYS A 32 19.40 -2.62 12.52
N THR A 33 19.59 -2.83 11.22
CA THR A 33 20.87 -3.30 10.66
C THR A 33 21.45 -2.27 9.68
N GLU A 34 22.62 -2.57 9.10
CA GLU A 34 23.17 -1.79 7.99
C GLU A 34 22.29 -1.82 6.74
N ASP A 35 21.37 -2.79 6.66
CA ASP A 35 20.43 -3.01 5.57
C ASP A 35 19.04 -2.36 5.83
N ASN A 36 18.96 -1.40 6.76
CA ASN A 36 17.73 -0.68 7.11
C ASN A 36 17.33 0.35 6.04
N VAL A 37 17.11 -0.13 4.82
CA VAL A 37 16.79 0.68 3.66
C VAL A 37 15.75 -0.02 2.78
N ALA A 38 14.79 0.76 2.33
CA ALA A 38 13.78 0.37 1.35
C ALA A 38 13.71 1.43 0.26
N ILE A 39 13.60 1.00 -0.99
CA ILE A 39 13.43 1.87 -2.16
C ILE A 39 12.20 1.41 -2.92
N GLY A 40 11.19 2.27 -2.98
CA GLY A 40 9.94 1.99 -3.68
C GLY A 40 9.67 3.01 -4.77
N TRP A 41 8.93 2.57 -5.79
CA TRP A 41 8.35 3.51 -6.74
C TRP A 41 7.11 4.19 -6.12
N ASP A 42 6.96 5.47 -6.42
CA ASP A 42 5.78 6.27 -6.12
C ASP A 42 5.43 7.13 -7.34
N ASP A 43 4.14 7.38 -7.53
CA ASP A 43 3.63 8.27 -8.55
C ASP A 43 3.59 9.73 -8.08
N GLY A 44 3.69 9.95 -6.76
CA GLY A 44 3.84 11.26 -6.12
C GLY A 44 2.56 12.09 -6.05
N LYS A 45 1.43 11.59 -6.57
CA LYS A 45 0.18 12.38 -6.66
C LYS A 45 -1.10 11.60 -6.32
N PHE A 46 -1.19 10.35 -6.71
CA PHE A 46 -2.38 9.50 -6.64
C PHE A 46 -2.23 8.36 -5.63
N TYR A 47 -1.22 8.43 -4.77
CA TYR A 47 -0.99 7.49 -3.66
C TYR A 47 -0.79 6.04 -4.10
N LEU A 48 -0.38 5.80 -5.35
CA LEU A 48 -0.14 4.46 -5.89
C LEU A 48 1.12 3.83 -5.30
N GLY A 49 2.06 4.64 -4.81
CA GLY A 49 3.25 4.16 -4.09
C GLY A 49 2.99 3.66 -2.67
N VAL A 50 1.82 3.92 -2.08
CA VAL A 50 1.54 3.56 -0.68
C VAL A 50 1.55 2.06 -0.45
N ASP A 51 0.90 1.28 -1.32
CA ASP A 51 0.92 -0.19 -1.23
C ASP A 51 2.36 -0.72 -1.32
N THR A 52 3.17 -0.16 -2.22
CA THR A 52 4.59 -0.51 -2.33
C THR A 52 5.35 -0.17 -1.04
N ALA A 53 5.18 1.05 -0.52
CA ALA A 53 5.86 1.49 0.69
C ALA A 53 5.51 0.61 1.89
N VAL A 54 4.23 0.31 2.09
CA VAL A 54 3.75 -0.58 3.17
C VAL A 54 4.39 -1.96 3.06
N ARG A 55 4.45 -2.54 1.86
CA ARG A 55 5.06 -3.86 1.65
C ARG A 55 6.55 -3.88 1.95
N LEU A 56 7.27 -2.86 1.48
CA LEU A 56 8.71 -2.77 1.73
C LEU A 56 9.02 -2.57 3.21
N VAL A 57 8.28 -1.70 3.89
CA VAL A 57 8.43 -1.51 5.34
C VAL A 57 8.07 -2.79 6.09
N ALA A 58 6.98 -3.46 5.72
CA ALA A 58 6.61 -4.73 6.35
C ALA A 58 7.68 -5.81 6.16
N ASN A 59 8.25 -5.94 4.96
CA ASN A 59 9.33 -6.91 4.71
C ASN A 59 10.62 -6.53 5.46
N MET A 60 10.97 -5.25 5.51
CA MET A 60 12.08 -4.74 6.33
C MET A 60 11.89 -5.02 7.83
N LEU A 61 10.64 -5.00 8.29
CA LEU A 61 10.25 -5.38 9.64
C LEU A 61 10.20 -6.91 9.84
N GLY A 62 10.37 -7.72 8.80
CA GLY A 62 10.44 -9.19 8.88
C GLY A 62 9.18 -9.93 8.44
N ALA A 63 8.22 -9.28 7.78
CA ALA A 63 7.13 -10.00 7.12
C ALA A 63 7.66 -10.74 5.88
N PRO A 64 7.47 -12.06 5.76
CA PRO A 64 7.87 -12.79 4.57
C PRO A 64 7.05 -12.35 3.36
N TRP A 65 7.61 -12.51 2.17
CA TRP A 65 6.84 -12.46 0.93
C TRP A 65 5.87 -13.64 0.87
N ASP A 66 4.65 -13.40 0.38
CA ASP A 66 3.62 -14.44 0.29
C ASP A 66 3.90 -15.36 -0.93
N SER A 67 5.02 -16.07 -0.98
CA SER A 67 5.34 -16.98 -2.09
C SER A 67 5.48 -18.44 -1.67
N THR A 68 5.84 -18.71 -0.41
CA THR A 68 6.23 -20.08 0.01
C THR A 68 5.93 -20.42 1.48
N THR A 69 5.45 -19.48 2.29
CA THR A 69 5.18 -19.72 3.72
C THR A 69 3.77 -20.28 3.90
N GLU A 70 3.63 -21.38 4.64
CA GLU A 70 2.31 -21.93 4.97
C GLU A 70 1.50 -20.89 5.76
N GLY A 71 0.35 -20.49 5.23
CA GLY A 71 -0.48 -19.42 5.80
C GLY A 71 -0.24 -18.01 5.23
N CYS A 72 0.76 -17.81 4.37
CA CYS A 72 0.91 -16.60 3.53
C CYS A 72 1.22 -17.01 2.10
N LYS A 73 0.20 -17.43 1.37
CA LYS A 73 0.32 -17.70 -0.06
C LYS A 73 -0.08 -16.48 -0.87
N TRP A 74 0.50 -16.36 -2.06
CA TRP A 74 0.24 -15.22 -2.95
C TRP A 74 -1.25 -15.08 -3.22
N GLU A 75 -1.91 -16.23 -3.49
CA GLU A 75 -3.35 -16.30 -3.78
C GLU A 75 -4.26 -15.93 -2.61
N ASP A 76 -3.75 -15.83 -1.38
CA ASP A 76 -4.56 -15.43 -0.22
C ASP A 76 -4.95 -13.94 -0.27
N GLY A 77 -4.22 -13.16 -1.08
CA GLY A 77 -4.58 -11.79 -1.46
C GLY A 77 -4.34 -10.74 -0.38
N PHE A 78 -3.40 -10.99 0.54
CA PHE A 78 -2.99 -10.02 1.55
C PHE A 78 -1.95 -9.02 1.01
N VAL A 79 -1.58 -8.03 1.83
CA VAL A 79 -0.63 -6.96 1.46
C VAL A 79 0.69 -7.52 0.93
N MET A 80 1.22 -8.62 1.50
CA MET A 80 2.49 -9.21 1.08
C MET A 80 2.39 -10.09 -0.18
N GLY A 81 1.18 -10.41 -0.64
CA GLY A 81 0.87 -11.31 -1.75
C GLY A 81 0.22 -10.61 -2.94
N ASP A 82 -0.93 -11.12 -3.40
CA ASP A 82 -1.76 -10.47 -4.43
C ASP A 82 -2.45 -9.20 -3.92
N TYR A 83 -1.62 -8.22 -3.58
CA TYR A 83 -2.02 -6.89 -3.16
C TYR A 83 -2.76 -6.14 -4.27
N GLN A 84 -2.71 -6.57 -5.53
CA GLN A 84 -3.49 -5.93 -6.60
C GLN A 84 -4.94 -6.41 -6.63
N SER A 85 -5.26 -7.44 -5.83
CA SER A 85 -6.62 -7.90 -5.69
C SER A 85 -7.53 -6.78 -5.16
N LEU A 86 -8.76 -6.76 -5.64
CA LEU A 86 -9.77 -5.78 -5.24
C LEU A 86 -10.47 -6.16 -3.92
N HIS A 87 -9.94 -7.16 -3.21
CA HIS A 87 -10.53 -7.69 -1.99
C HIS A 87 -10.04 -6.93 -0.75
N PRO A 88 -10.86 -6.82 0.31
CA PRO A 88 -10.46 -6.17 1.56
C PRO A 88 -9.22 -6.75 2.23
N LYS A 89 -8.91 -8.03 1.97
CA LYS A 89 -7.69 -8.68 2.50
C LYS A 89 -6.41 -7.98 2.05
N SER A 90 -6.41 -7.37 0.87
CA SER A 90 -5.26 -6.67 0.30
C SER A 90 -4.86 -5.39 1.06
N TYR A 91 -5.60 -5.04 2.12
CA TYR A 91 -5.32 -3.95 3.06
C TYR A 91 -4.89 -4.46 4.44
N THR A 92 -4.69 -5.77 4.59
CA THR A 92 -4.42 -6.42 5.88
C THR A 92 -3.23 -7.37 5.81
N PHE A 93 -2.68 -7.72 6.97
CA PHE A 93 -1.63 -8.73 7.11
C PHE A 93 -2.20 -10.04 7.67
N PRO A 94 -1.77 -11.21 7.14
CA PRO A 94 -2.06 -12.51 7.72
C PRO A 94 -1.21 -12.73 8.98
N ASP A 95 -1.55 -13.76 9.75
CA ASP A 95 -0.89 -14.04 11.03
C ASP A 95 0.60 -14.33 10.88
N CYS A 96 1.01 -15.02 9.81
CA CYS A 96 2.42 -15.29 9.54
C CYS A 96 3.23 -14.01 9.23
N SER A 97 2.67 -13.01 8.55
CA SER A 97 3.33 -11.70 8.39
C SER A 97 3.45 -10.98 9.73
N LYS A 98 2.40 -11.02 10.56
CA LYS A 98 2.42 -10.44 11.91
C LYS A 98 3.44 -11.13 12.81
N GLU A 99 3.56 -12.45 12.71
CA GLU A 99 4.51 -13.26 13.47
C GLU A 99 5.95 -12.99 13.05
N GLY A 100 6.22 -12.92 11.74
CA GLY A 100 7.54 -12.55 11.22
C GLY A 100 7.99 -11.16 11.69
N ILE A 101 7.07 -10.19 11.64
CA ILE A 101 7.30 -8.84 12.19
C ILE A 101 7.58 -8.91 13.69
N LYS A 102 6.74 -9.60 14.45
CA LYS A 102 6.85 -9.73 15.90
C LYS A 102 8.19 -10.34 16.32
N ASN A 103 8.59 -11.44 15.69
CA ASN A 103 9.82 -12.15 16.01
C ASN A 103 11.04 -11.27 15.71
N THR A 104 11.09 -10.66 14.52
CA THR A 104 12.16 -9.73 14.14
C THR A 104 12.26 -8.56 15.12
N LEU A 105 11.15 -7.92 15.46
CA LEU A 105 11.15 -6.82 16.41
C LEU A 105 11.64 -7.24 17.80
N TYR A 106 11.29 -8.43 18.29
CA TYR A 106 11.80 -8.92 19.57
C TYR A 106 13.31 -9.14 19.55
N ASP A 107 13.82 -9.76 18.48
CA ASP A 107 15.25 -10.02 18.34
C ASP A 107 16.03 -8.69 18.31
N ARG A 108 15.55 -7.70 17.51
CA ARG A 108 16.16 -6.38 17.47
C ARG A 108 16.05 -5.61 18.78
N LEU A 109 14.92 -5.71 19.49
CA LEU A 109 14.77 -5.07 20.80
C LEU A 109 15.76 -5.64 21.82
N TYR A 110 15.97 -6.96 21.78
CA TYR A 110 16.89 -7.65 22.67
C TYR A 110 18.34 -7.28 22.38
N GLU A 111 18.73 -7.25 21.10
CA GLU A 111 20.04 -6.78 20.65
C GLU A 111 20.31 -5.34 21.08
N ASP A 112 19.34 -4.44 20.86
CA ASP A 112 19.41 -3.04 21.27
C ASP A 112 19.57 -2.88 22.80
N TYR A 113 18.79 -3.67 23.57
CA TYR A 113 18.85 -3.67 25.02
C TYR A 113 20.22 -4.12 25.56
N GLU A 114 20.77 -5.22 25.05
CA GLU A 114 22.10 -5.70 25.48
C GLU A 114 23.22 -4.74 25.04
N MET A 115 23.09 -4.08 23.88
CA MET A 115 24.01 -3.03 23.45
C MET A 115 24.02 -1.83 24.42
N ARG A 116 22.85 -1.35 24.83
CA ARG A 116 22.71 -0.24 25.80
C ARG A 116 23.25 -0.59 27.17
N LYS A 117 22.96 -1.81 27.63
CA LYS A 117 23.44 -2.33 28.92
C LYS A 117 24.97 -2.47 28.97
N SER A 118 25.59 -2.87 27.86
CA SER A 118 27.05 -2.96 27.75
C SER A 118 27.73 -1.61 27.57
N ASN A 119 27.01 -0.59 27.09
CA ASN A 119 27.52 0.77 26.86
C ASN A 119 26.69 1.83 27.61
N PRO A 120 26.73 1.85 28.96
CA PRO A 120 25.97 2.82 29.75
C PRO A 120 26.39 4.26 29.42
N LEU A 121 25.42 5.17 29.34
CA LEU A 121 25.66 6.60 29.14
C LEU A 121 26.27 7.22 30.40
N SER A 122 27.14 8.20 30.19
CA SER A 122 27.44 9.17 31.25
C SER A 122 26.24 10.11 31.44
N SER A 123 26.11 10.75 32.60
CA SER A 123 24.91 11.53 32.99
C SER A 123 24.52 12.66 32.02
N ASP A 124 25.43 13.05 31.14
CA ASP A 124 25.30 14.24 30.29
C ASP A 124 25.13 13.90 28.80
N GLU A 125 25.11 12.61 28.42
CA GLU A 125 24.96 12.16 27.03
C GLU A 125 23.50 11.82 26.69
N SER A 126 23.03 12.29 25.53
CA SER A 126 21.76 11.85 24.94
C SER A 126 21.88 10.39 24.45
N ASP A 127 20.87 9.58 24.77
CA ASP A 127 20.79 8.18 24.32
C ASP A 127 20.37 8.08 22.85
N GLU A 128 21.28 8.45 21.95
CA GLU A 128 21.16 8.17 20.51
C GLU A 128 21.79 6.82 20.15
N ARG A 129 22.31 6.08 21.13
CA ARG A 129 22.96 4.77 20.95
C ARG A 129 21.91 3.68 21.04
N GLY A 130 21.16 3.51 19.96
CA GLY A 130 20.18 2.45 19.84
C GLY A 130 19.29 2.64 18.62
N CYS A 131 18.78 1.54 18.08
CA CYS A 131 17.84 1.59 16.96
C CYS A 131 16.46 2.07 17.41
N PHE A 132 16.00 1.59 18.56
CA PHE A 132 14.70 1.99 19.10
C PHE A 132 14.90 3.19 20.02
N GLY A 133 14.68 4.38 19.48
CA GLY A 133 14.69 5.63 20.24
C GLY A 133 13.55 5.70 21.27
N ARG A 134 13.57 6.76 22.09
CA ARG A 134 12.38 7.11 22.88
C ARG A 134 11.22 7.35 21.90
N PRO A 135 9.97 6.95 22.25
CA PRO A 135 8.82 7.32 21.44
C PRO A 135 8.88 8.82 21.20
N TYR A 136 8.87 9.22 19.92
CA TYR A 136 8.89 10.62 19.53
C TYR A 136 7.80 11.34 20.35
N GLN A 137 8.20 12.29 21.18
CA GLN A 137 7.27 13.04 22.04
C GLN A 137 6.31 13.90 21.21
N TYR A 138 6.70 14.16 19.96
CA TYR A 138 5.90 14.67 18.87
C TYR A 138 5.86 13.58 17.81
N ALA A 139 4.90 12.66 17.89
CA ALA A 139 4.62 11.75 16.79
C ALA A 139 4.44 12.61 15.54
N MET A 140 5.48 12.63 14.67
CA MET A 140 5.59 13.40 13.41
C MET A 140 4.39 14.31 13.22
N ASP A 141 4.42 15.52 13.82
CA ASP A 141 3.30 16.49 13.89
C ASP A 141 2.15 16.02 13.02
N LEU A 142 1.33 15.13 13.60
CA LEU A 142 0.36 14.33 12.87
C LEU A 142 -0.48 15.35 12.14
N LEU A 143 -0.16 15.48 10.85
CA LEU A 143 -0.77 16.37 9.90
C LEU A 143 -2.25 16.37 10.28
N GLU A 144 -2.78 17.53 10.71
CA GLU A 144 -4.18 17.77 11.11
C GLU A 144 -5.12 17.54 9.90
N TYR A 145 -5.00 16.39 9.26
CA TYR A 145 -5.69 16.03 8.05
C TYR A 145 -6.79 15.09 8.48
N ASN A 146 -7.90 15.70 8.88
CA ASN A 146 -9.21 15.07 8.87
C ASN A 146 -9.68 14.71 7.44
N LYS A 147 -8.74 14.53 6.50
CA LYS A 147 -8.97 14.26 5.08
C LYS A 147 -8.24 12.99 4.70
N LEU A 148 -8.99 12.05 4.16
CA LEU A 148 -8.46 10.82 3.57
C LEU A 148 -7.90 11.13 2.17
N PRO A 149 -7.04 10.27 1.61
CA PRO A 149 -6.49 10.48 0.25
C PRO A 149 -7.56 10.77 -0.81
N GLY A 150 -8.69 10.06 -0.74
CA GLY A 150 -9.84 10.25 -1.61
C GLY A 150 -10.66 11.52 -1.38
N ASP A 151 -10.45 12.24 -0.28
CA ASP A 151 -11.00 13.59 -0.07
C ASP A 151 -10.16 14.66 -0.78
N THR A 152 -8.93 14.32 -1.17
CA THR A 152 -7.96 15.24 -1.80
C THR A 152 -7.86 15.07 -3.31
N ILE A 153 -8.18 13.87 -3.81
CA ILE A 153 -8.09 13.53 -5.23
C ILE A 153 -9.50 13.42 -5.82
N ASP A 154 -9.72 14.00 -7.00
CA ASP A 154 -10.97 13.78 -7.75
C ASP A 154 -10.97 12.38 -8.40
N GLN A 155 -12.07 11.64 -8.30
CA GLN A 155 -12.15 10.27 -8.83
C GLN A 155 -11.98 10.21 -10.36
N ASN A 156 -12.41 11.23 -11.12
CA ASN A 156 -12.18 11.25 -12.57
C ASN A 156 -10.70 11.53 -12.87
N GLU A 157 -10.06 12.41 -12.10
CA GLU A 157 -8.63 12.66 -12.21
C GLU A 157 -7.82 11.39 -11.92
N PHE A 158 -8.17 10.66 -10.85
CA PHE A 158 -7.61 9.35 -10.55
C PHE A 158 -7.75 8.40 -11.74
N CYS A 159 -8.96 8.25 -12.30
CA CYS A 159 -9.18 7.39 -13.47
C CYS A 159 -8.32 7.77 -14.68
N ARG A 160 -8.17 9.07 -14.95
CA ARG A 160 -7.29 9.57 -16.02
C ARG A 160 -5.83 9.26 -15.75
N ALA A 161 -5.40 9.21 -14.50
CA ALA A 161 -4.04 8.86 -14.15
C ALA A 161 -3.76 7.36 -14.36
N VAL A 162 -4.65 6.49 -13.86
CA VAL A 162 -4.42 5.03 -13.82
C VAL A 162 -4.76 4.31 -15.13
N MET A 163 -5.62 4.88 -15.99
CA MET A 163 -5.92 4.28 -17.29
C MET A 163 -4.91 4.72 -18.36
N HIS A 164 -4.27 3.74 -19.02
CA HIS A 164 -3.27 3.96 -20.06
C HIS A 164 -3.88 4.18 -21.45
N MET A 165 -4.78 5.16 -21.57
CA MET A 165 -5.33 5.59 -22.86
C MET A 165 -4.80 6.98 -23.20
N GLU A 166 -4.53 7.23 -24.49
CA GLU A 166 -4.02 8.52 -24.97
C GLU A 166 -5.06 9.64 -24.81
N ASP A 167 -6.32 9.35 -25.14
CA ASP A 167 -7.41 10.33 -25.06
C ASP A 167 -8.00 10.39 -23.65
N LYS A 168 -7.30 11.11 -22.76
CA LYS A 168 -7.68 11.28 -21.35
C LYS A 168 -9.05 11.95 -21.16
N GLN A 169 -9.55 12.70 -22.14
CA GLN A 169 -10.85 13.38 -22.02
C GLN A 169 -12.02 12.39 -22.06
N LYS A 170 -11.83 11.21 -22.66
CA LYS A 170 -12.80 10.11 -22.69
C LYS A 170 -12.75 9.22 -21.45
N ILE A 171 -11.83 9.49 -20.53
CA ILE A 171 -11.66 8.72 -19.30
C ILE A 171 -12.34 9.42 -18.14
N HIS A 172 -13.18 8.66 -17.43
CA HIS A 172 -14.00 9.13 -16.32
C HIS A 172 -14.42 7.95 -15.44
N VAL A 173 -15.00 8.24 -14.29
CA VAL A 173 -15.63 7.24 -13.44
C VAL A 173 -16.85 6.67 -14.17
N CYS A 174 -17.05 5.36 -14.09
CA CYS A 174 -18.21 4.71 -14.70
C CYS A 174 -19.52 5.18 -14.07
N GLU A 175 -20.41 5.73 -14.88
CA GLU A 175 -21.76 6.14 -14.50
C GLU A 175 -22.82 5.18 -15.08
N ASP A 176 -24.06 5.29 -14.60
CA ASP A 176 -25.17 4.36 -14.89
C ASP A 176 -25.74 4.46 -16.31
N TRP A 177 -25.34 5.48 -17.06
CA TRP A 177 -25.85 5.73 -18.40
C TRP A 177 -25.09 4.95 -19.49
N PHE A 178 -24.01 4.25 -19.14
CA PHE A 178 -23.43 3.24 -20.01
C PHE A 178 -24.25 1.94 -20.00
N GLN A 179 -24.36 1.30 -21.15
CA GLN A 179 -24.86 -0.06 -21.22
C GLN A 179 -23.91 -0.99 -20.43
N ASN A 180 -24.47 -1.91 -19.65
CA ASN A 180 -23.76 -2.92 -18.84
C ASN A 180 -23.05 -2.45 -17.55
N THR A 181 -23.21 -1.19 -17.11
CA THR A 181 -22.68 -0.75 -15.81
C THR A 181 -23.65 -0.96 -14.64
N LYS A 182 -24.93 -1.22 -14.90
CA LYS A 182 -26.00 -1.31 -13.89
C LYS A 182 -25.99 -2.55 -13.00
N GLU A 183 -25.36 -3.63 -13.43
CA GLU A 183 -25.40 -4.94 -12.73
C GLU A 183 -24.33 -5.06 -11.63
N TRP A 184 -23.52 -4.02 -11.44
CA TRP A 184 -22.38 -4.13 -10.56
C TRP A 184 -22.72 -3.97 -9.06
N PRO A 185 -21.96 -4.62 -8.15
CA PRO A 185 -22.16 -4.47 -6.72
C PRO A 185 -21.91 -3.03 -6.27
N LYS A 186 -22.83 -2.49 -5.45
CA LYS A 186 -22.78 -1.12 -4.90
C LYS A 186 -21.95 -0.99 -3.63
N ASN A 187 -21.57 -2.13 -3.04
CA ASN A 187 -20.88 -2.19 -1.74
C ASN A 187 -19.39 -2.54 -1.87
N ASP A 188 -18.87 -2.53 -3.10
CA ASP A 188 -17.46 -2.79 -3.35
C ASP A 188 -16.68 -1.49 -3.28
N CYS A 189 -15.58 -1.52 -2.53
CA CYS A 189 -14.67 -0.40 -2.44
C CYS A 189 -13.68 -0.41 -3.61
N VAL A 190 -14.22 -0.20 -4.81
CA VAL A 190 -13.48 -0.21 -6.07
C VAL A 190 -13.84 1.01 -6.91
N THR A 191 -12.83 1.63 -7.52
CA THR A 191 -13.02 2.76 -8.44
C THR A 191 -13.04 2.21 -9.85
N ARG A 192 -14.15 2.42 -10.54
CA ARG A 192 -14.34 1.91 -11.90
C ARG A 192 -14.09 3.03 -12.88
N CYS A 193 -13.09 2.82 -13.70
CA CYS A 193 -12.69 3.78 -14.71
C CYS A 193 -13.15 3.28 -16.07
N CYS A 194 -13.91 4.15 -16.74
CA CYS A 194 -14.50 3.91 -18.04
C CYS A 194 -13.79 4.76 -19.09
N TYR A 195 -13.52 4.15 -20.23
CA TYR A 195 -13.10 4.82 -21.46
C TYR A 195 -14.21 4.69 -22.49
N GLY A 196 -14.79 5.83 -22.87
CA GLY A 196 -15.99 5.87 -23.70
C GLY A 196 -16.28 7.27 -24.25
N TRP A 197 -17.15 7.34 -25.25
CA TRP A 197 -17.71 8.61 -25.75
C TRP A 197 -19.22 8.51 -25.79
N ALA A 198 -19.93 9.45 -25.14
CA ALA A 198 -21.38 9.41 -24.99
C ALA A 198 -21.79 7.98 -24.57
N TRP A 199 -22.95 7.46 -24.96
CA TRP A 199 -23.44 6.13 -24.59
C TRP A 199 -22.54 4.93 -24.97
N THR A 200 -21.47 5.11 -25.75
CA THR A 200 -20.58 4.02 -26.16
C THR A 200 -19.46 3.81 -25.15
N LEU A 201 -19.50 2.67 -24.46
CA LEU A 201 -18.41 2.17 -23.61
C LEU A 201 -17.43 1.36 -24.46
N TYR A 202 -16.17 1.76 -24.52
CA TYR A 202 -15.13 0.99 -25.20
C TYR A 202 -14.40 0.04 -24.24
N GLN A 203 -14.11 0.53 -23.03
CA GLN A 203 -13.38 -0.25 -22.03
C GLN A 203 -13.76 0.18 -20.62
N GLN A 204 -13.74 -0.79 -19.71
CA GLN A 204 -13.93 -0.59 -18.28
C GLN A 204 -12.88 -1.37 -17.51
N ILE A 205 -12.25 -0.72 -16.53
CA ILE A 205 -11.26 -1.33 -15.63
C ILE A 205 -11.58 -0.93 -14.20
N ALA A 206 -11.54 -1.89 -13.28
CA ALA A 206 -11.69 -1.64 -11.85
C ALA A 206 -10.32 -1.54 -11.18
N TYR A 207 -10.18 -0.54 -10.32
CA TYR A 207 -8.99 -0.28 -9.51
C TYR A 207 -9.38 -0.26 -8.03
N LYS A 208 -8.42 -0.47 -7.14
CA LYS A 208 -8.61 -0.17 -5.72
C LYS A 208 -8.99 1.31 -5.57
N SER A 209 -10.02 1.56 -4.77
CA SER A 209 -10.36 2.93 -4.41
C SER A 209 -9.41 3.46 -3.35
N LEU A 210 -9.11 4.75 -3.42
CA LEU A 210 -8.50 5.46 -2.31
C LEU A 210 -9.50 5.55 -1.14
N ASP A 211 -8.99 5.49 0.09
CA ASP A 211 -9.82 5.75 1.26
C ASP A 211 -10.42 7.16 1.18
N GLY A 212 -11.72 7.31 1.47
CA GLY A 212 -12.49 8.55 1.29
C GLY A 212 -13.26 8.63 -0.02
N PHE A 213 -12.89 7.85 -1.05
CA PHE A 213 -13.69 7.79 -2.28
C PHE A 213 -15.10 7.29 -2.02
N LYS A 214 -16.08 7.87 -2.73
CA LYS A 214 -17.46 7.38 -2.67
C LYS A 214 -17.54 5.99 -3.28
N CYS A 215 -18.20 5.09 -2.57
CA CYS A 215 -18.55 3.79 -3.12
C CYS A 215 -19.59 3.94 -4.24
N TYR A 216 -19.57 3.00 -5.20
CA TYR A 216 -20.40 3.08 -6.39
C TYR A 216 -21.89 3.27 -6.05
N MET A 217 -22.45 4.39 -6.49
CA MET A 217 -23.85 4.80 -6.24
C MET A 217 -24.28 4.75 -4.76
N SER A 218 -23.35 4.95 -3.84
CA SER A 218 -23.62 4.91 -2.41
C SER A 218 -23.31 6.26 -1.76
N LYS A 219 -23.98 6.52 -0.62
CA LYS A 219 -23.57 7.61 0.28
C LYS A 219 -22.38 7.21 1.15
N LYS A 220 -21.99 5.94 1.10
CA LYS A 220 -20.84 5.38 1.81
C LYS A 220 -19.53 5.77 1.14
N VAL A 221 -18.48 5.76 1.94
CA VAL A 221 -17.11 5.98 1.51
C VAL A 221 -16.29 4.72 1.67
N CYS A 222 -15.23 4.64 0.88
CA CYS A 222 -14.21 3.63 0.93
C CYS A 222 -13.32 3.83 2.15
N TYR A 223 -13.09 2.74 2.88
CA TYR A 223 -12.11 2.70 3.95
C TYR A 223 -11.55 1.28 4.09
N ALA A 224 -10.24 1.11 3.97
CA ALA A 224 -9.55 -0.19 4.07
C ALA A 224 -10.22 -1.30 3.23
N GLY A 225 -10.60 -0.95 1.99
CA GLY A 225 -11.27 -1.87 1.07
C GLY A 225 -12.74 -2.17 1.39
N ARG A 226 -13.38 -1.43 2.30
CA ARG A 226 -14.79 -1.61 2.69
C ARG A 226 -15.60 -0.34 2.48
N CYS A 227 -16.88 -0.51 2.11
CA CYS A 227 -17.82 0.59 2.05
C CYS A 227 -18.48 0.81 3.41
N VAL A 228 -18.15 1.93 4.04
CA VAL A 228 -18.61 2.31 5.40
C VAL A 228 -19.36 3.64 5.37
N ASP A 229 -20.16 3.90 6.40
CA ASP A 229 -20.83 5.19 6.53
C ASP A 229 -19.79 6.28 6.82
N GLN A 230 -20.00 7.48 6.26
CA GLN A 230 -19.07 8.59 6.47
C GLN A 230 -18.98 8.94 7.97
N GLY A 231 -17.76 9.09 8.49
CA GLY A 231 -17.52 9.36 9.91
C GLY A 231 -17.59 8.12 10.81
N THR A 232 -17.67 6.90 10.24
CA THR A 232 -17.48 5.65 11.00
C THR A 232 -16.12 5.72 11.71
N ASN A 233 -16.09 5.40 13.01
CA ASN A 233 -14.81 5.27 13.72
C ASN A 233 -14.06 4.05 13.14
N ILE A 234 -12.86 4.34 12.65
CA ILE A 234 -12.04 3.45 11.84
C ILE A 234 -11.12 2.54 12.67
N ASP A 235 -10.95 2.82 13.97
CA ASP A 235 -10.12 2.03 14.88
C ASP A 235 -10.65 0.59 15.06
N PHE A 236 -11.90 0.33 14.67
CA PHE A 236 -12.54 -0.98 14.77
C PHE A 236 -12.19 -1.96 13.65
N PHE A 237 -11.44 -1.54 12.62
CA PHE A 237 -11.09 -2.39 11.48
C PHE A 237 -9.64 -2.90 11.48
N GLY A 238 -8.86 -2.56 12.53
CA GLY A 238 -7.49 -3.02 12.76
C GLY A 238 -7.38 -4.36 13.48
#